data_AF-A0A7M1AYD3-F1
#
_entry.id   AF-A0A7M1AYD3-F1
#
_cell.length_a   1.000
_cell.length_b   1.000
_cell.length_c   1.000
_cell.angle_alpha   90.00
_cell.angle_beta   90.00
_cell.angle_gamma   90.00
#
_symmetry.space_group_name_H-M   'P 1'
#
loop_
_entity.id
_entity.type
_entity.pdbx_description
1 polymer ?
#
loop_
_entity_poly.entity_id
_entity_poly.type
_entity_poly.pdbx_seq_one_letter_code
_entity_poly.pdbx_strand_id
1 'polypeptide(L)' 'MKIIFFILFPVLVVAETIYATKVSKSNIEAMHNPKIKCRWVCDKKIYKEQKISEAISFYKNSKYYKFTKKGF' A
#
# COMPACT_ATOMS: atom_id res chain seq x y z
N MET A 1 -25.02 5.72 -27.13
CA MET A 1 -24.61 5.12 -25.82
C MET A 1 -23.85 3.79 -25.92
N LYS A 2 -23.97 3.00 -27.00
CA LYS A 2 -23.23 1.72 -27.13
C LYS A 2 -21.71 1.88 -27.39
N ILE A 3 -21.29 2.96 -28.05
CA ILE A 3 -19.88 3.18 -28.44
C ILE A 3 -18.99 3.47 -27.22
N ILE A 4 -19.52 4.18 -26.21
CA ILE A 4 -18.79 4.49 -24.97
C ILE A 4 -18.40 3.21 -24.22
N PHE A 5 -19.27 2.20 -24.24
CA PHE A 5 -19.01 0.90 -23.61
C PHE A 5 -17.86 0.15 -24.30
N PHE A 6 -17.76 0.24 -25.64
CA PHE A 6 -16.68 -0.37 -26.40
C PHE A 6 -15.32 0.31 -26.20
N ILE A 7 -15.28 1.58 -25.78
CA ILE A 7 -14.02 2.30 -25.49
C ILE A 7 -13.55 2.08 -24.04
N LEU A 8 -14.49 1.96 -23.09
CA LEU A 8 -14.16 1.79 -21.66
C LEU A 8 -13.77 0.34 -21.31
N PHE A 9 -14.34 -0.65 -21.98
CA PHE A 9 -14.12 -2.05 -21.66
C PHE A 9 -12.66 -2.53 -21.89
N PRO A 10 -11.97 -2.17 -23.00
CA PRO A 10 -10.58 -2.56 -23.21
C PRO A 10 -9.62 -1.95 -22.19
N VAL A 11 -9.91 -0.73 -21.72
CA VAL A 11 -9.08 -0.01 -20.73
C VAL A 11 -9.11 -0.72 -19.37
N LEU A 12 -10.27 -1.23 -18.96
CA LEU A 12 -10.43 -2.01 -17.73
C LEU A 12 -9.65 -3.34 -17.79
N VAL A 13 -9.71 -4.04 -18.92
CA VAL A 13 -8.98 -5.32 -19.10
C VAL A 13 -7.47 -5.11 -19.12
N VAL A 14 -6.97 -4.02 -19.73
CA VAL A 14 -5.53 -3.72 -19.74
C VAL A 14 -5.04 -3.29 -18.34
N ALA A 15 -5.85 -2.56 -17.57
CA ALA A 15 -5.48 -2.12 -16.22
C ALA A 15 -5.16 -3.29 -15.27
N GLU A 16 -5.91 -4.40 -15.34
CA GLU A 16 -5.66 -5.58 -14.49
C GLU A 16 -4.29 -6.22 -14.76
N THR A 17 -3.80 -6.15 -16.01
CA THR A 17 -2.53 -6.79 -16.40
C THR A 17 -1.28 -6.07 -15.89
N ILE A 18 -1.37 -4.75 -15.65
CA ILE A 18 -0.23 -3.94 -15.17
C ILE A 18 0.08 -4.25 -13.70
N TYR A 19 -0.95 -4.58 -12.92
CA TYR A 19 -0.83 -4.95 -11.50
C TYR A 19 -0.72 -6.46 -11.28
N ALA A 20 -0.89 -7.27 -12.33
CA ALA A 20 -0.61 -8.70 -12.32
C ALA A 20 0.90 -8.94 -12.19
N THR A 21 1.40 -8.81 -10.96
CA THR A 21 2.80 -9.03 -10.63
C THR A 21 3.13 -10.49 -10.95
N LYS A 22 3.81 -10.74 -12.07
CA LYS A 22 4.18 -12.10 -12.46
C LYS A 22 5.12 -12.68 -11.42
N VAL A 23 4.63 -13.62 -10.61
CA VAL A 23 5.44 -14.32 -9.63
C VAL A 23 6.30 -15.33 -10.39
N SER A 24 7.56 -14.98 -10.66
CA SER A 24 8.53 -15.92 -11.23
C SER A 24 8.87 -17.02 -10.22
N LYS A 25 9.40 -18.16 -10.69
CA LYS A 25 9.86 -19.24 -9.80
C LYS A 25 10.85 -18.75 -8.73
N SER A 26 11.79 -17.89 -9.12
CA SER A 26 12.75 -17.25 -8.21
C SER A 26 12.06 -16.41 -7.13
N ASN A 27 10.98 -15.71 -7.48
CA ASN A 27 10.23 -14.89 -6.53
C ASN A 27 9.46 -15.77 -5.54
N ILE A 28 8.88 -16.88 -6.00
CA ILE A 28 8.23 -17.88 -5.13
C ILE A 28 9.25 -18.43 -4.13
N GLU A 29 10.41 -18.88 -4.61
CA GLU A 29 11.48 -19.40 -3.75
C GLU A 29 11.98 -18.36 -2.74
N ALA A 30 12.14 -17.10 -3.16
CA ALA A 30 12.50 -15.99 -2.28
C ALA A 30 11.42 -15.69 -1.23
N MET A 31 10.14 -15.80 -1.57
CA MET A 31 9.01 -15.63 -0.64
C MET A 31 8.98 -16.72 0.44
N HIS A 32 9.44 -17.93 0.11
CA HIS A 32 9.55 -19.03 1.07
C HIS A 32 10.85 -19.01 1.88
N ASN A 33 11.83 -18.18 1.52
CA ASN A 33 13.06 -18.04 2.30
C ASN A 33 12.76 -17.36 3.66
N PRO A 34 13.09 -17.99 4.80
CA PRO A 34 12.73 -17.50 6.12
C PRO A 34 13.40 -16.16 6.47
N LYS A 35 14.62 -15.91 6.00
CA LYS A 35 15.33 -14.64 6.25
C LYS A 35 14.67 -13.49 5.48
N ILE A 36 14.34 -13.71 4.20
CA ILE A 36 13.68 -12.70 3.36
C ILE A 36 12.29 -12.40 3.91
N LYS A 37 11.52 -13.43 4.26
CA LYS A 37 10.19 -13.27 4.86
C LYS A 37 10.26 -12.49 6.17
N CYS A 38 11.20 -12.83 7.06
CA CYS A 38 11.42 -12.12 8.32
C CYS A 38 11.72 -10.64 8.06
N ARG A 39 12.65 -10.35 7.15
CA ARG A 39 13.01 -8.97 6.76
C ARG A 39 11.80 -8.19 6.25
N TRP A 40 11.00 -8.78 5.37
CA TRP A 40 9.80 -8.14 4.83
C TRP A 40 8.77 -7.78 5.92
N VAL A 41 8.55 -8.67 6.88
CA VAL A 41 7.66 -8.41 8.02
C VAL A 41 8.19 -7.25 8.87
N CYS A 42 9.50 -7.24 9.17
CA CYS A 42 10.14 -6.17 9.92
C CYS A 42 10.04 -4.82 9.19
N ASP A 43 10.36 -4.78 7.89
CA ASP A 43 10.28 -3.57 7.09
C ASP A 43 8.83 -3.03 7.03
N LYS A 44 7.83 -3.91 6.94
CA LYS A 44 6.42 -3.53 7.01
C LYS A 44 6.04 -2.92 8.36
N LYS A 45 6.62 -3.40 9.46
CA LYS A 45 6.41 -2.80 10.80
C LYS A 45 7.03 -1.41 10.87
N ILE A 46 8.28 -1.26 10.44
CA ILE A 46 8.99 0.03 10.40
C ILE A 46 8.20 1.04 9.55
N TYR A 47 7.75 0.63 8.37
CA TYR A 47 6.94 1.49 7.50
C TYR A 47 5.65 1.97 8.18
N LYS A 48 4.95 1.09 8.90
CA LYS A 48 3.75 1.49 9.67
C LYS A 48 4.08 2.51 10.75
N GLU A 49 5.15 2.29 11.50
CA GLU A 49 5.60 3.23 12.54
C GLU A 49 5.98 4.59 11.94
N GLN A 50 6.67 4.60 10.79
CA GLN A 50 6.97 5.81 10.03
C GLN A 50 5.70 6.55 9.61
N LYS A 51 4.71 5.84 9.04
CA LYS A 51 3.44 6.45 8.63
C LYS A 51 2.63 7.01 9.80
N ILE A 52 2.63 6.33 10.94
CA ILE A 52 2.00 6.86 12.16
C ILE A 52 2.73 8.12 12.63
N SER A 53 4.06 8.12 12.63
CA SER A 53 4.87 9.28 13.02
C SER A 53 4.62 10.49 12.10
N GLU A 54 4.62 10.26 10.79
CA GLU A 54 4.29 11.27 9.77
C GLU A 54 2.89 11.85 9.99
N ALA A 55 1.89 10.99 10.21
CA ALA A 55 0.53 11.43 10.47
C ALA A 55 0.44 12.26 11.76
N ILE A 56 1.05 11.80 12.86
CA ILE A 56 1.08 12.55 14.13
C ILE A 56 1.72 13.91 13.91
N SER A 57 2.86 13.98 13.21
CA SER A 57 3.56 15.23 12.90
C SER A 57 2.67 16.18 12.09
N PHE A 58 2.01 15.67 11.04
CA PHE A 58 1.06 16.44 10.24
C PHE A 58 -0.05 17.05 11.11
N TYR A 59 -0.70 16.23 11.94
CA TYR A 59 -1.81 16.68 12.78
C TYR A 59 -1.38 17.65 13.89
N LYS A 60 -0.17 17.48 14.46
CA LYS A 60 0.38 18.43 15.45
C LYS A 60 0.59 19.82 14.86
N ASN A 61 0.98 19.87 13.59
CA ASN A 61 1.27 21.12 12.87
C ASN A 61 0.06 21.64 12.06
N SER A 62 -1.08 20.95 12.12
CA SER A 62 -2.28 21.34 11.39
C SER A 62 -2.95 22.55 12.04
N LYS A 63 -3.28 23.55 11.23
CA LYS A 63 -4.07 24.72 11.67
C LYS A 63 -5.48 24.33 12.12
N TYR A 64 -6.03 23.23 11.58
CA TYR A 64 -7.44 22.86 11.70
C TYR A 64 -7.69 21.73 12.71
N TYR A 65 -6.64 21.13 13.28
CA TYR A 65 -6.77 20.02 14.21
C TYR A 65 -5.91 20.26 15.44
N LYS A 66 -6.49 20.04 16.64
CA LYS A 66 -5.78 20.08 17.91
C LYS A 66 -6.11 18.83 18.71
N PHE A 67 -5.08 18.15 19.20
CA PHE A 67 -5.26 17.00 20.10
C PHE A 67 -5.88 17.47 21.41
N THR A 68 -7.14 17.12 21.66
CA THR A 68 -7.78 17.35 22.96
C THR A 68 -7.48 16.19 23.88
N LYS A 69 -6.91 16.46 25.06
CA LYS A 69 -6.63 15.45 26.08
C LYS A 69 -7.94 15.07 26.78
N LYS A 70 -8.72 14.14 26.22
CA LYS A 70 -9.72 13.41 27.02
C LYS A 70 -8.96 12.35 27.82
N GLY A 71 -8.98 12.47 29.15
CA GLY A 71 -8.46 11.44 30.03
C GLY A 71 -9.19 10.13 29.78
N PHE A 72 -8.44 9.03 29.76
CA PHE A 72 -8.99 7.68 29.80
C PHE A 72 -9.39 7.34 31.23
#